data_AF-A0A382QYC7-F1
#
_entry.id   AF-A0A382QYC7-F1
#
_cell.length_a   1.000
_cell.length_b   1.000
_cell.length_c   1.000
_cell.angle_alpha   90.00
_cell.angle_beta   90.00
_cell.angle_gamma   90.00
#
_symmetry.space_group_name_H-M   'P 1'
#
loop_
_entity.id
_entity.type
_entity.pdbx_description
1 polymer ?
#
loop_
_entity_poly.entity_id
_entity_poly.type
_entity_poly.pdbx_seq_one_letter_code
_entity_poly.pdbx_strand_id
1 'polypeptide(L)'
;VALTIGVVFAPIFVLSLISAQISDLATDPDHMNDMIMASGIIDTAYSEILPEVSQEIAVEGVSMGEVMGTPLTVTFEDTESAGLLISDLFTVIFPQQYTEQIIQSTVESIIRYLNKDTDDFEIDLQLNERVESIGPAFEKAVYELNLVESILNNVLVPIAYENVSSVMSNSLGLKFTEKEFEVYFLRIMPPEWLETHVVDGVNELTIYFSGNSENFNIEIPISSRVDLVGEVLKDKLKKDKNAREVVFTKVIEPLSERMIKSTNTFNYGIAFSREEILEVLKGKASDEW
;
A
#
# COMPACT_ATOMS: atom_id res chain seq x y z
N VAL A 1 10.86 0.36 3.19
CA VAL A 1 11.70 -0.22 4.27
C VAL A 1 12.71 -1.23 3.72
N ALA A 2 12.32 -2.24 2.93
CA ALA A 2 13.26 -3.18 2.29
C ALA A 2 14.33 -2.50 1.40
N LEU A 3 13.92 -1.51 0.60
CA LEU A 3 14.81 -0.65 -0.20
C LEU A 3 15.77 0.19 0.67
N THR A 4 15.30 0.61 1.85
CA THR A 4 16.07 1.38 2.82
C THR A 4 17.07 0.50 3.56
N ILE A 5 16.72 -0.76 3.83
CA ILE A 5 17.60 -1.71 4.51
C ILE A 5 18.69 -2.18 3.55
N GLY A 6 18.37 -2.66 2.34
CA GLY A 6 19.40 -3.16 1.41
C GLY A 6 20.44 -2.12 0.96
N VAL A 7 19.99 -0.90 0.64
CA VAL A 7 20.86 0.21 0.20
C VAL A 7 21.70 0.78 1.34
N VAL A 8 21.24 0.68 2.59
CA VAL A 8 21.99 1.13 3.78
C VAL A 8 22.89 0.02 4.34
N PHE A 9 22.45 -1.25 4.28
CA PHE A 9 23.21 -2.38 4.79
C PHE A 9 24.43 -2.68 3.94
N ALA A 10 24.35 -2.65 2.60
CA ALA A 10 25.49 -2.97 1.76
C ALA A 10 26.74 -2.09 2.07
N PRO A 11 26.65 -0.75 2.08
CA PRO A 11 27.79 0.09 2.44
C PRO A 11 28.16 -0.02 3.93
N ILE A 12 27.21 -0.18 4.86
CA ILE A 12 27.53 -0.35 6.30
C ILE A 12 28.21 -1.69 6.57
N PHE A 13 27.79 -2.76 5.89
CA PHE A 13 28.40 -4.08 5.97
C PHE A 13 29.82 -4.05 5.40
N VAL A 14 30.01 -3.44 4.23
CA VAL A 14 31.33 -3.22 3.64
C VAL A 14 32.23 -2.41 4.57
N LEU A 15 31.74 -1.29 5.13
CA LEU A 15 32.46 -0.48 6.11
C LEU A 15 32.76 -1.24 7.41
N SER A 16 31.85 -2.11 7.85
CA SER A 16 32.03 -2.97 9.03
C SER A 16 33.13 -4.01 8.79
N LEU A 17 33.15 -4.65 7.61
CA LEU A 17 34.18 -5.59 7.20
C LEU A 17 35.56 -4.93 7.11
N ILE A 18 35.61 -3.74 6.51
CA ILE A 18 36.83 -2.92 6.47
C ILE A 18 37.28 -2.57 7.89
N SER A 19 36.35 -2.22 8.79
CA SER A 19 36.66 -1.84 10.17
C SER A 19 37.21 -3.00 11.02
N ALA A 20 36.68 -4.22 10.80
CA ALA A 20 37.11 -5.42 11.49
C ALA A 20 38.53 -5.87 11.08
N GLN A 21 39.00 -5.46 9.91
CA GLN A 21 40.31 -5.84 9.36
C GLN A 21 41.36 -4.72 9.36
N ILE A 22 41.08 -3.56 9.99
CA ILE A 22 42.00 -2.39 10.05
C ILE A 22 43.43 -2.76 10.50
N SER A 23 43.59 -3.80 11.33
CA SER A 23 44.91 -4.23 11.81
C SER A 23 45.81 -4.82 10.73
N ASP A 24 45.24 -5.44 9.67
CA ASP A 24 45.98 -5.98 8.52
C ASP A 24 45.94 -5.06 7.29
N LEU A 25 44.96 -4.15 7.24
CA LEU A 25 44.68 -3.14 6.21
C LEU A 25 45.86 -2.21 5.87
N ALA A 26 46.81 -2.05 6.78
CA ALA A 26 47.98 -1.21 6.58
C ALA A 26 49.13 -1.91 5.84
N THR A 27 49.04 -3.23 5.60
CA THR A 27 50.22 -4.05 5.27
C THR A 27 50.21 -4.61 3.85
N ASP A 28 49.05 -4.94 3.28
CA ASP A 28 48.95 -5.44 1.89
C ASP A 28 47.58 -5.18 1.23
N PRO A 29 47.40 -4.02 0.58
CA PRO A 29 46.14 -3.64 -0.08
C PRO A 29 45.75 -4.56 -1.25
N ASP A 30 46.71 -5.22 -1.91
CA ASP A 30 46.48 -5.99 -3.15
C ASP A 30 45.73 -7.31 -2.89
N HIS A 31 45.66 -7.77 -1.64
CA HIS A 31 45.00 -9.03 -1.24
C HIS A 31 43.60 -8.85 -0.60
N MET A 32 43.08 -7.61 -0.52
CA MET A 32 41.81 -7.34 0.16
C MET A 32 40.60 -8.05 -0.49
N ASN A 33 40.53 -8.06 -1.83
CA ASN A 33 39.43 -8.72 -2.54
C ASN A 33 39.46 -10.24 -2.31
N ASP A 34 40.65 -10.84 -2.37
CA ASP A 34 40.85 -12.26 -2.14
C ASP A 34 40.49 -12.65 -0.70
N MET A 35 40.82 -11.82 0.30
CA MET A 35 40.45 -12.06 1.69
C MET A 35 38.92 -12.00 1.90
N ILE A 36 38.24 -11.01 1.32
CA ILE A 36 36.79 -10.87 1.47
C ILE A 36 36.07 -12.02 0.76
N MET A 37 36.48 -12.38 -0.44
CA MET A 37 35.89 -13.50 -1.17
C MET A 37 36.19 -14.85 -0.50
N ALA A 38 37.44 -15.08 -0.06
CA ALA A 38 37.82 -16.32 0.63
C ALA A 38 37.20 -16.47 2.02
N SER A 39 36.76 -15.36 2.64
CA SER A 39 36.12 -15.41 3.95
C SER A 39 34.75 -16.10 3.94
N GLY A 40 34.14 -16.28 2.75
CA GLY A 40 32.79 -16.83 2.62
C GLY A 40 31.70 -15.92 3.20
N ILE A 41 32.03 -14.69 3.59
CA ILE A 41 31.11 -13.79 4.30
C ILE A 41 29.90 -13.43 3.43
N ILE A 42 30.08 -13.30 2.12
CA ILE A 42 28.97 -13.04 1.20
C ILE A 42 28.09 -14.29 1.06
N ASP A 43 28.69 -15.48 0.92
CA ASP A 43 27.95 -16.74 0.91
C ASP A 43 27.14 -16.92 2.20
N THR A 44 27.74 -16.66 3.37
CA THR A 44 27.05 -16.70 4.67
C THR A 44 25.94 -15.65 4.75
N ALA A 45 26.15 -14.44 4.23
CA ALA A 45 25.13 -13.41 4.22
C ALA A 45 23.88 -13.83 3.44
N TYR A 46 24.04 -14.50 2.29
CA TYR A 46 22.92 -14.94 1.45
C TYR A 46 22.31 -16.28 1.90
N SER A 47 23.12 -17.21 2.42
CA SER A 47 22.65 -18.56 2.76
C SER A 47 22.16 -18.73 4.20
N GLU A 48 22.65 -17.91 5.14
CA GLU A 48 22.31 -18.01 6.56
C GLU A 48 21.62 -16.75 7.07
N ILE A 49 22.24 -15.57 6.90
CA ILE A 49 21.73 -14.32 7.50
C ILE A 49 20.46 -13.83 6.82
N LEU A 50 20.43 -13.78 5.49
CA LEU A 50 19.28 -13.25 4.75
C LEU A 50 17.99 -14.05 5.02
N PRO A 51 17.98 -15.39 5.01
CA PRO A 51 16.81 -16.16 5.41
C PRO A 51 16.36 -15.89 6.85
N GLU A 52 17.30 -15.80 7.80
CA GLU A 52 16.98 -15.52 9.21
C GLU A 52 16.35 -14.14 9.39
N VAL A 53 16.95 -13.10 8.81
CA VAL A 53 16.42 -11.73 8.86
C VAL A 53 15.07 -11.64 8.16
N SER A 54 14.90 -12.32 7.02
CA SER A 54 13.63 -12.34 6.30
C SER A 54 12.53 -13.01 7.12
N GLN A 55 12.88 -14.09 7.84
CA GLN A 55 11.97 -14.77 8.76
C GLN A 55 11.61 -13.87 9.95
N GLU A 56 12.56 -13.14 10.51
CA GLU A 56 12.31 -12.18 11.59
C GLU A 56 11.36 -11.06 11.12
N ILE A 57 11.59 -10.48 9.95
CA ILE A 57 10.69 -9.49 9.34
C ILE A 57 9.28 -10.07 9.16
N ALA A 58 9.17 -11.31 8.71
CA ALA A 58 7.87 -11.97 8.55
C ALA A 58 7.16 -12.18 9.90
N VAL A 59 7.90 -12.48 10.98
CA VAL A 59 7.34 -12.66 12.32
C VAL A 59 6.93 -11.33 12.96
N GLU A 60 7.77 -10.31 12.85
CA GLU A 60 7.49 -8.98 13.43
C GLU A 60 6.45 -8.19 12.62
N GLY A 61 6.32 -8.50 11.33
CA GLY A 61 5.54 -7.70 10.39
C GLY A 61 6.28 -6.41 9.98
N VAL A 62 5.71 -5.70 9.02
CA VAL A 62 6.32 -4.49 8.45
C VAL A 62 5.53 -3.25 8.89
N SER A 63 6.15 -2.42 9.73
CA SER A 63 5.59 -1.09 10.04
C SER A 63 5.79 -0.14 8.85
N MET A 64 4.69 0.45 8.37
CA MET A 64 4.65 1.40 7.27
C MET A 64 4.37 2.84 7.76
N GLY A 65 4.51 3.07 9.07
CA GLY A 65 4.23 4.35 9.71
C GLY A 65 2.83 4.43 10.29
N GLU A 66 2.19 5.59 10.16
CA GLU A 66 0.91 5.90 10.79
C GLU A 66 -0.04 6.50 9.75
N VAL A 67 -1.28 5.99 9.72
CA VAL A 67 -2.36 6.54 8.89
C VAL A 67 -3.44 7.04 9.83
N MET A 68 -3.67 8.35 9.82
CA MET A 68 -4.78 9.00 10.56
C MET A 68 -4.80 8.70 12.08
N GLY A 69 -3.65 8.59 12.75
CA GLY A 69 -3.60 8.23 14.18
C GLY A 69 -3.29 6.76 14.45
N THR A 70 -3.39 5.90 13.42
CA THR A 70 -3.35 4.45 13.57
C THR A 70 -2.05 3.90 13.00
N PRO A 71 -1.21 3.20 13.79
CA PRO A 71 -0.03 2.50 13.28
C PRO A 71 -0.44 1.50 12.20
N LEU A 72 0.18 1.60 11.02
CA LEU A 72 0.02 0.66 9.93
C LEU A 72 1.14 -0.37 10.04
N THR A 73 0.79 -1.57 10.50
CA THR A 73 1.67 -2.73 10.47
C THR A 73 1.06 -3.78 9.57
N VAL A 74 1.81 -4.20 8.55
CA VAL A 74 1.44 -5.32 7.70
C VAL A 74 1.90 -6.60 8.39
N THR A 75 0.94 -7.45 8.73
CA THR A 75 1.19 -8.77 9.29
C THR A 75 0.91 -9.84 8.24
N PHE A 76 1.61 -10.97 8.37
CA PHE A 76 1.48 -12.11 7.47
C PHE A 76 0.81 -13.28 8.19
N GLU A 77 -0.16 -13.92 7.54
CA GLU A 77 -0.85 -15.07 8.12
C GLU A 77 0.07 -16.30 8.22
N ASP A 78 0.83 -16.55 7.15
CA ASP A 78 1.87 -17.58 7.10
C ASP A 78 3.25 -16.91 7.08
N THR A 79 3.85 -16.79 8.27
CA THR A 79 5.14 -16.13 8.45
C THR A 79 6.31 -16.95 7.90
N GLU A 80 6.18 -18.26 7.72
CA GLU A 80 7.22 -19.11 7.14
C GLU A 80 7.28 -18.89 5.62
N SER A 81 6.13 -19.01 4.94
CA SER A 81 6.04 -18.72 3.51
C SER A 81 6.41 -17.27 3.21
N ALA A 82 5.98 -16.33 4.05
CA ALA A 82 6.35 -14.92 3.91
C ALA A 82 7.86 -14.68 4.07
N GLY A 83 8.51 -15.33 5.04
CA GLY A 83 9.96 -15.21 5.23
C GLY A 83 10.75 -15.70 4.02
N LEU A 84 10.35 -16.85 3.45
CA LEU A 84 10.96 -17.39 2.23
C LEU A 84 10.79 -16.45 1.03
N LEU A 85 9.59 -15.90 0.87
CA LEU A 85 9.32 -14.96 -0.22
C LEU A 85 10.07 -13.63 -0.04
N ILE A 86 10.14 -13.07 1.16
CA ILE A 86 10.92 -11.85 1.43
C ILE A 86 12.40 -12.07 1.07
N SER A 87 12.95 -13.23 1.43
CA SER A 87 14.32 -13.62 1.05
C SER A 87 14.47 -13.68 -0.46
N ASP A 88 13.57 -14.38 -1.16
CA ASP A 88 13.58 -14.49 -2.62
C ASP A 88 13.50 -13.12 -3.31
N LEU A 89 12.59 -12.24 -2.86
CA LEU A 89 12.45 -10.88 -3.35
C LEU A 89 13.74 -10.06 -3.18
N PHE A 90 14.42 -10.22 -2.04
CA PHE A 90 15.71 -9.58 -1.83
C PHE A 90 16.74 -10.10 -2.84
N THR A 91 16.81 -11.41 -3.07
CA THR A 91 17.76 -11.98 -4.04
C THR A 91 17.46 -11.60 -5.49
N VAL A 92 16.20 -11.34 -5.84
CA VAL A 92 15.81 -10.81 -7.16
C VAL A 92 16.31 -9.39 -7.35
N ILE A 93 16.13 -8.52 -6.35
CA ILE A 93 16.55 -7.10 -6.44
C ILE A 93 18.07 -6.96 -6.29
N PHE A 94 18.66 -7.71 -5.37
CA PHE A 94 20.09 -7.70 -5.06
C PHE A 94 20.66 -9.12 -5.15
N PRO A 95 20.92 -9.62 -6.37
CA PRO A 95 21.57 -10.92 -6.54
C PRO A 95 22.94 -10.95 -5.87
N GLN A 96 23.36 -12.13 -5.39
CA GLN A 96 24.66 -12.31 -4.75
C GLN A 96 25.82 -11.79 -5.62
N GLN A 97 25.82 -12.13 -6.91
CA GLN A 97 26.85 -11.72 -7.87
C GLN A 97 26.94 -10.19 -8.02
N TYR A 98 25.80 -9.50 -7.91
CA TYR A 98 25.77 -8.04 -7.95
C TYR A 98 26.40 -7.45 -6.67
N THR A 99 26.08 -8.01 -5.51
CA THR A 99 26.69 -7.60 -4.24
C THR A 99 28.20 -7.83 -4.24
N GLU A 100 28.66 -8.98 -4.76
CA GLU A 100 30.07 -9.28 -4.98
C GLU A 100 30.76 -8.23 -5.85
N GLN A 101 30.15 -7.85 -6.97
CA GLN A 101 30.71 -6.84 -7.88
C GLN A 101 30.83 -5.46 -7.23
N ILE A 102 29.82 -5.04 -6.45
CA ILE A 102 29.87 -3.78 -5.71
C ILE A 102 31.00 -3.80 -4.68
N ILE A 103 31.12 -4.90 -3.94
CA ILE A 103 32.16 -5.05 -2.92
C ILE A 103 33.54 -4.98 -3.58
N GLN A 104 33.75 -5.74 -4.65
CA GLN A 104 35.00 -5.73 -5.40
C GLN A 104 35.34 -4.33 -5.92
N SER A 105 34.38 -3.67 -6.59
CA SER A 105 34.60 -2.32 -7.14
C SER A 105 34.87 -1.28 -6.04
N THR A 106 34.21 -1.41 -4.89
CA THR A 106 34.43 -0.55 -3.72
C THR A 106 35.84 -0.76 -3.15
N VAL A 107 36.26 -2.02 -2.99
CA VAL A 107 37.61 -2.37 -2.50
C VAL A 107 38.68 -1.85 -3.45
N GLU A 108 38.53 -2.07 -4.75
CA GLU A 108 39.45 -1.54 -5.76
C GLU A 108 39.55 -0.01 -5.71
N SER A 109 38.42 0.67 -5.50
CA SER A 109 38.37 2.13 -5.38
C SER A 109 39.08 2.63 -4.12
N ILE A 110 38.92 1.93 -3.00
CA ILE A 110 39.62 2.23 -1.74
C ILE A 110 41.13 2.01 -1.90
N ILE A 111 41.57 0.92 -2.54
CA ILE A 111 42.99 0.64 -2.77
C ILE A 111 43.64 1.76 -3.57
N ARG A 112 43.02 2.17 -4.69
CA ARG A 112 43.50 3.30 -5.50
C ARG A 112 43.61 4.59 -4.69
N TYR A 113 42.64 4.86 -3.81
CA TYR A 113 42.67 6.03 -2.93
C TYR A 113 43.81 5.95 -1.90
N LEU A 114 43.99 4.81 -1.23
CA LEU A 114 45.06 4.60 -0.26
C LEU A 114 46.45 4.72 -0.90
N ASN A 115 46.60 4.21 -2.13
CA ASN A 115 47.82 4.33 -2.93
C ASN A 115 48.06 5.74 -3.49
N LYS A 116 47.09 6.66 -3.33
CA LYS A 116 47.07 8.02 -3.89
C LYS A 116 47.08 8.04 -5.43
N ASP A 117 46.55 7.00 -6.05
CA ASP A 117 46.30 6.96 -7.49
C ASP A 117 45.07 7.81 -7.86
N THR A 118 44.18 8.06 -6.89
CA THR A 118 43.03 8.97 -6.97
C THR A 118 42.92 9.80 -5.70
N ASP A 119 42.43 11.04 -5.83
CA ASP A 119 42.20 11.96 -4.70
C ASP A 119 40.87 11.68 -3.98
N ASP A 120 39.92 11.02 -4.64
CA ASP A 120 38.60 10.66 -4.13
C ASP A 120 38.29 9.19 -4.45
N PHE A 121 37.40 8.55 -3.68
CA PHE A 121 36.79 7.27 -4.03
C PHE A 121 35.29 7.45 -4.27
N GLU A 122 34.77 6.79 -5.30
CA GLU A 122 33.35 6.77 -5.65
C GLU A 122 32.84 5.33 -5.51
N ILE A 123 31.62 5.19 -4.99
CA ILE A 123 30.92 3.90 -4.94
C ILE A 123 29.79 3.98 -5.95
N ASP A 124 30.00 3.34 -7.10
CA ASP A 124 28.93 3.16 -8.09
C ASP A 124 28.13 1.91 -7.74
N LEU A 125 26.90 2.13 -7.28
CA LEU A 125 25.96 1.08 -6.94
C LEU A 125 25.20 0.55 -8.16
N GLN A 126 25.29 1.17 -9.34
CA GLN A 126 24.59 0.73 -10.56
C GLN A 126 23.08 0.44 -10.35
N LEU A 127 22.42 1.26 -9.53
CA LEU A 127 21.03 1.04 -9.11
C LEU A 127 20.05 1.05 -10.29
N ASN A 128 20.38 1.69 -11.41
CA ASN A 128 19.52 1.77 -12.59
C ASN A 128 19.10 0.37 -13.09
N GLU A 129 20.03 -0.59 -13.11
CA GLU A 129 19.72 -1.97 -13.52
C GLU A 129 18.89 -2.72 -12.48
N ARG A 130 18.97 -2.32 -11.21
CA ARG A 130 18.21 -2.93 -10.12
C ARG A 130 16.78 -2.41 -10.08
N VAL A 131 16.57 -1.17 -10.52
CA VAL A 131 15.25 -0.55 -10.57
C VAL A 131 14.30 -1.37 -11.43
N GLU A 132 14.75 -1.93 -12.55
CA GLU A 132 13.91 -2.75 -13.43
C GLU A 132 13.38 -4.02 -12.75
N SER A 133 14.07 -4.53 -11.72
CA SER A 133 13.62 -5.69 -10.94
C SER A 133 12.59 -5.34 -9.86
N ILE A 134 12.42 -4.05 -9.53
CA ILE A 134 11.50 -3.61 -8.46
C ILE A 134 10.05 -3.89 -8.82
N GLY A 135 9.60 -3.54 -10.04
CA GLY A 135 8.22 -3.74 -10.47
C GLY A 135 7.76 -5.19 -10.34
N PRO A 136 8.43 -6.15 -11.01
CA PRO A 136 8.08 -7.57 -10.92
C PRO A 136 8.19 -8.14 -9.49
N ALA A 137 9.22 -7.73 -8.73
CA ALA A 137 9.37 -8.16 -7.33
C ALA A 137 8.21 -7.63 -6.47
N PHE A 138 7.82 -6.37 -6.64
CA PHE A 138 6.70 -5.78 -5.94
C PHE A 138 5.38 -6.44 -6.30
N GLU A 139 5.13 -6.69 -7.59
CA GLU A 139 3.96 -7.41 -8.07
C GLU A 139 3.86 -8.80 -7.43
N LYS A 140 4.95 -9.56 -7.45
CA LYS A 140 5.04 -10.86 -6.77
C LYS A 140 4.71 -10.75 -5.28
N ALA A 141 5.30 -9.76 -4.60
CA ALA A 141 5.05 -9.53 -3.17
C ALA A 141 3.57 -9.23 -2.90
N VAL A 142 2.93 -8.37 -3.69
CA VAL A 142 1.52 -7.99 -3.54
C VAL A 142 0.63 -9.22 -3.57
N TYR A 143 0.80 -10.08 -4.58
CA TYR A 143 -0.05 -11.24 -4.79
C TYR A 143 0.27 -12.41 -3.86
N GLU A 144 1.54 -12.78 -3.69
CA GLU A 144 1.89 -13.96 -2.90
C GLU A 144 1.83 -13.71 -1.38
N LEU A 145 1.94 -12.46 -0.92
CA LEU A 145 1.78 -12.11 0.50
C LEU A 145 0.38 -11.57 0.84
N ASN A 146 -0.54 -11.49 -0.13
CA ASN A 146 -1.86 -10.87 0.02
C ASN A 146 -1.79 -9.49 0.70
N LEU A 147 -0.80 -8.66 0.31
CA LEU A 147 -0.49 -7.42 1.03
C LEU A 147 -1.67 -6.45 1.03
N VAL A 148 -2.37 -6.36 -0.10
CA VAL A 148 -3.50 -5.44 -0.24
C VAL A 148 -4.65 -5.90 0.63
N GLU A 149 -4.99 -7.19 0.65
CA GLU A 149 -6.02 -7.71 1.54
C GLU A 149 -5.69 -7.46 3.02
N SER A 150 -4.44 -7.71 3.42
CA SER A 150 -3.99 -7.45 4.79
C SER A 150 -4.13 -5.96 5.17
N ILE A 151 -3.67 -5.04 4.31
CA ILE A 151 -3.80 -3.59 4.54
C ILE A 151 -5.28 -3.17 4.56
N LEU A 152 -6.08 -3.74 3.66
CA LEU A 152 -7.49 -3.42 3.52
C LEU A 152 -8.26 -3.79 4.78
N ASN A 153 -8.10 -5.02 5.25
CA ASN A 153 -8.83 -5.57 6.39
C ASN A 153 -8.33 -5.00 7.72
N ASN A 154 -7.01 -4.87 7.89
CA ASN A 154 -6.43 -4.49 9.19
C ASN A 154 -6.33 -2.98 9.39
N VAL A 155 -6.36 -2.19 8.31
CA VAL A 155 -6.16 -0.73 8.40
C VAL A 155 -7.22 0.08 7.68
N LEU A 156 -7.42 -0.12 6.38
CA LEU A 156 -8.31 0.76 5.62
C LEU A 156 -9.78 0.63 6.05
N VAL A 157 -10.28 -0.59 6.24
CA VAL A 157 -11.67 -0.82 6.68
C VAL A 157 -11.91 -0.23 8.08
N PRO A 158 -11.09 -0.52 9.12
CA PRO A 158 -11.25 0.10 10.44
C PRO A 158 -11.23 1.63 10.40
N ILE A 159 -10.23 2.23 9.74
CA ILE A 159 -10.12 3.70 9.63
C ILE A 159 -11.34 4.26 8.89
N ALA A 160 -11.76 3.63 7.80
CA ALA A 160 -12.93 4.08 7.05
C ALA A 160 -14.21 3.95 7.88
N TYR A 161 -14.38 2.88 8.66
CA TYR A 161 -15.54 2.71 9.52
C TYR A 161 -15.62 3.82 10.57
N GLU A 162 -14.53 4.10 11.29
CA GLU A 162 -14.50 5.14 12.31
C GLU A 162 -14.84 6.53 11.75
N ASN A 163 -14.30 6.86 10.58
CA ASN A 163 -14.46 8.17 9.96
C ASN A 163 -15.81 8.32 9.23
N VAL A 164 -16.24 7.30 8.49
CA VAL A 164 -17.45 7.38 7.65
C VAL A 164 -18.70 7.05 8.44
N SER A 165 -18.69 6.03 9.31
CA SER A 165 -19.89 5.60 10.04
C SER A 165 -20.41 6.70 10.96
N SER A 166 -19.51 7.43 11.63
CA SER A 166 -19.86 8.59 12.46
C SER A 166 -20.55 9.70 11.65
N VAL A 167 -20.00 10.05 10.49
CA VAL A 167 -20.58 11.08 9.60
C VAL A 167 -21.95 10.65 9.08
N MET A 168 -22.10 9.38 8.67
CA MET A 168 -23.36 8.83 8.17
C MET A 168 -24.44 8.80 9.25
N SER A 169 -24.08 8.41 10.48
CA SER A 169 -25.00 8.40 11.62
C SER A 169 -25.40 9.81 12.03
N ASN A 170 -24.47 10.77 12.07
CA ASN A 170 -24.77 12.13 12.52
C ASN A 170 -25.53 12.93 11.47
N SER A 171 -25.07 12.88 10.21
CA SER A 171 -25.63 13.70 9.12
C SER A 171 -26.92 13.12 8.59
N LEU A 172 -26.93 11.80 8.34
CA LEU A 172 -28.04 11.12 7.68
C LEU A 172 -28.85 10.25 8.64
N GLY A 173 -28.42 10.07 9.91
CA GLY A 173 -29.06 9.12 10.82
C GLY A 173 -28.89 7.65 10.42
N LEU A 174 -28.03 7.37 9.44
CA LEU A 174 -27.78 6.03 8.91
C LEU A 174 -26.70 5.34 9.75
N LYS A 175 -27.09 4.26 10.42
CA LYS A 175 -26.18 3.46 11.23
C LYS A 175 -25.79 2.19 10.50
N PHE A 176 -24.48 1.95 10.45
CA PHE A 176 -23.90 0.71 9.96
C PHE A 176 -23.32 -0.04 11.15
N THR A 177 -23.50 -1.37 11.18
CA THR A 177 -22.65 -2.20 12.03
C THR A 177 -21.27 -2.31 11.38
N GLU A 178 -20.24 -2.65 12.15
CA GLU A 178 -18.89 -2.85 11.63
C GLU A 178 -18.84 -3.90 10.52
N LYS A 179 -19.48 -5.07 10.74
CA LYS A 179 -19.56 -6.14 9.73
C LYS A 179 -20.32 -5.72 8.47
N GLU A 180 -21.40 -4.96 8.63
CA GLU A 180 -22.17 -4.44 7.50
C GLU A 180 -21.35 -3.43 6.69
N PHE A 181 -20.62 -2.54 7.37
CA PHE A 181 -19.73 -1.58 6.74
C PHE A 181 -18.61 -2.27 5.98
N GLU A 182 -17.93 -3.24 6.59
CA GLU A 182 -16.87 -4.04 5.95
C GLU A 182 -17.37 -4.68 4.65
N VAL A 183 -18.51 -5.38 4.68
CA VAL A 183 -19.09 -6.03 3.48
C VAL A 183 -19.35 -5.01 2.37
N TYR A 184 -19.88 -3.84 2.74
CA TYR A 184 -20.14 -2.78 1.77
C TYR A 184 -18.88 -2.10 1.25
N PHE A 185 -17.90 -1.89 2.11
CA PHE A 185 -16.61 -1.31 1.76
C PHE A 185 -15.88 -2.21 0.76
N LEU A 186 -15.77 -3.50 1.04
CA LEU A 186 -15.14 -4.48 0.15
C LEU A 186 -15.89 -4.66 -1.18
N ARG A 187 -17.20 -4.38 -1.21
CA ARG A 187 -17.95 -4.34 -2.48
C ARG A 187 -17.60 -3.12 -3.34
N ILE A 188 -17.31 -1.98 -2.72
CA ILE A 188 -16.95 -0.74 -3.41
C ILE A 188 -15.47 -0.75 -3.83
N MET A 189 -14.61 -1.24 -2.94
CA MET A 189 -13.16 -1.33 -3.09
C MET A 189 -12.72 -2.78 -2.89
N PRO A 190 -13.00 -3.68 -3.85
CA PRO A 190 -12.54 -5.07 -3.76
C PRO A 190 -11.00 -5.12 -3.80
N PRO A 191 -10.37 -6.08 -3.08
CA PRO A 191 -8.92 -6.21 -3.01
C PRO A 191 -8.26 -6.21 -4.40
N GLU A 192 -8.81 -6.99 -5.34
CA GLU A 192 -8.20 -7.22 -6.65
C GLU A 192 -8.13 -5.92 -7.49
N TRP A 193 -9.08 -5.01 -7.27
CA TRP A 193 -9.03 -3.71 -7.91
C TRP A 193 -7.95 -2.82 -7.31
N LEU A 194 -7.81 -2.80 -5.99
CA LEU A 194 -6.74 -2.06 -5.33
C LEU A 194 -5.37 -2.61 -5.73
N GLU A 195 -5.22 -3.93 -5.78
CA GLU A 195 -4.01 -4.62 -6.25
C GLU A 195 -3.59 -4.14 -7.63
N THR A 196 -4.53 -4.14 -8.58
CA THR A 196 -4.26 -3.69 -9.96
C THR A 196 -3.68 -2.28 -9.97
N HIS A 197 -4.33 -1.31 -9.31
CA HIS A 197 -3.88 0.09 -9.34
C HIS A 197 -2.58 0.34 -8.56
N VAL A 198 -2.35 -0.45 -7.50
CA VAL A 198 -1.11 -0.37 -6.72
C VAL A 198 0.06 -0.94 -7.52
N VAL A 199 -0.12 -2.08 -8.18
CA VAL A 199 0.88 -2.70 -9.07
C VAL A 199 1.16 -1.81 -10.27
N ASP A 200 0.13 -1.33 -10.96
CA ASP A 200 0.26 -0.42 -12.11
C ASP A 200 1.04 0.84 -11.72
N GLY A 201 0.73 1.42 -10.56
CA GLY A 201 1.44 2.60 -10.05
C GLY A 201 2.93 2.36 -9.80
N VAL A 202 3.30 1.21 -9.23
CA VAL A 202 4.72 0.86 -9.02
C VAL A 202 5.43 0.52 -10.32
N ASN A 203 4.74 -0.11 -11.27
CA ASN A 203 5.29 -0.40 -12.60
C ASN A 203 5.57 0.90 -13.38
N GLU A 204 4.66 1.87 -13.34
CA GLU A 204 4.86 3.21 -13.93
C GLU A 204 6.10 3.92 -13.32
N LEU A 205 6.24 3.87 -12.00
CA LEU A 205 7.42 4.41 -11.32
C LEU A 205 8.70 3.67 -11.71
N THR A 206 8.64 2.35 -11.86
CA THR A 206 9.77 1.52 -12.29
C THR A 206 10.24 1.90 -13.68
N ILE A 207 9.33 2.08 -14.64
CA ILE A 207 9.63 2.52 -16.01
C ILE A 207 10.26 3.92 -16.01
N TYR A 208 9.76 4.84 -15.19
CA TYR A 208 10.32 6.18 -15.07
C TYR A 208 11.72 6.18 -14.45
N PHE A 209 11.91 5.53 -13.31
CA PHE A 209 13.21 5.51 -12.62
C PHE A 209 14.28 4.68 -13.33
N SER A 210 13.89 3.73 -14.18
CA SER A 210 14.83 3.03 -15.08
C SER A 210 15.27 3.90 -16.27
N GLY A 211 14.69 5.09 -16.45
CA GLY A 211 14.97 5.99 -17.58
C GLY A 211 14.26 5.59 -18.87
N ASN A 212 13.35 4.61 -18.81
CA ASN A 212 12.57 4.15 -19.96
C ASN A 212 11.36 5.06 -20.26
N SER A 213 11.05 6.02 -19.40
CA SER A 213 10.09 7.10 -19.65
C SER A 213 10.52 8.41 -19.02
N GLU A 214 10.23 9.53 -19.69
CA GLU A 214 10.47 10.89 -19.19
C GLU A 214 9.43 11.35 -18.16
N ASN A 215 8.27 10.68 -18.10
CA ASN A 215 7.17 11.01 -17.18
C ASN A 215 6.51 9.73 -16.67
N PHE A 216 5.83 9.81 -15.54
CA PHE A 216 4.94 8.75 -15.05
C PHE A 216 3.54 9.31 -14.78
N ASN A 217 2.52 8.48 -14.90
CA ASN A 217 1.15 8.85 -14.57
C ASN A 217 0.48 7.76 -13.73
N ILE A 218 0.13 8.09 -12.48
CA ILE A 218 -0.60 7.19 -11.59
C ILE A 218 -2.06 7.63 -11.58
N GLU A 219 -2.93 6.81 -12.17
CA GLU A 219 -4.37 7.07 -12.22
C GLU A 219 -5.12 6.04 -11.36
N ILE A 220 -5.90 6.52 -10.39
CA ILE A 220 -6.79 5.68 -9.58
C ILE A 220 -8.24 6.08 -9.93
N PRO A 221 -9.02 5.25 -10.62
CA PRO A 221 -10.33 5.62 -11.18
C PRO A 221 -11.45 5.58 -10.13
N ILE A 222 -11.37 6.45 -9.12
CA ILE A 222 -12.34 6.56 -8.01
C ILE A 222 -13.74 6.90 -8.51
N SER A 223 -13.87 7.61 -9.63
CA SER A 223 -15.17 7.96 -10.23
C SER A 223 -16.05 6.73 -10.48
N SER A 224 -15.44 5.62 -10.93
CA SER A 224 -16.14 4.35 -11.17
C SER A 224 -16.69 3.70 -9.88
N ARG A 225 -16.23 4.15 -8.71
CA ARG A 225 -16.64 3.63 -7.40
C ARG A 225 -17.86 4.35 -6.83
N VAL A 226 -18.15 5.56 -7.31
CA VAL A 226 -19.29 6.37 -6.85
C VAL A 226 -20.62 5.67 -7.10
N ASP A 227 -20.77 5.02 -8.25
CA ASP A 227 -22.00 4.28 -8.58
C ASP A 227 -22.24 3.12 -7.61
N LEU A 228 -21.17 2.41 -7.21
CA LEU A 228 -21.22 1.32 -6.23
C LEU A 228 -21.62 1.82 -4.83
N VAL A 229 -21.17 3.01 -4.43
CA VAL A 229 -21.65 3.65 -3.20
C VAL A 229 -23.17 3.84 -3.24
N GLY A 230 -23.70 4.31 -4.38
CA GLY A 230 -25.14 4.45 -4.58
C GLY A 230 -25.89 3.12 -4.47
N GLU A 231 -25.35 2.03 -5.04
CA GLU A 231 -25.94 0.69 -4.91
C GLU A 231 -25.95 0.17 -3.48
N VAL A 232 -24.85 0.35 -2.76
CA VAL A 232 -24.71 -0.01 -1.34
C VAL A 232 -25.73 0.73 -0.49
N LEU A 233 -25.88 2.04 -0.69
CA LEU A 233 -26.86 2.85 0.03
C LEU A 233 -28.29 2.41 -0.29
N LYS A 234 -28.61 2.12 -1.55
CA LYS A 234 -29.91 1.56 -1.94
C LYS A 234 -30.17 0.22 -1.26
N ASP A 235 -29.19 -0.67 -1.23
CA ASP A 235 -29.30 -1.97 -0.56
C ASP A 235 -29.55 -1.82 0.95
N LYS A 236 -28.83 -0.91 1.62
CA LYS A 236 -29.07 -0.54 3.03
C LYS A 236 -30.51 -0.11 3.26
N LEU A 237 -31.02 0.81 2.43
CA LEU A 237 -32.39 1.29 2.55
C LEU A 237 -33.41 0.17 2.35
N LYS A 238 -33.22 -0.70 1.35
CA LYS A 238 -34.11 -1.84 1.10
C LYS A 238 -34.18 -2.80 2.29
N LYS A 239 -33.04 -3.11 2.90
CA LYS A 239 -32.95 -4.08 4.00
C LYS A 239 -33.36 -3.49 5.35
N ASP A 240 -33.13 -2.20 5.57
CA ASP A 240 -33.34 -1.54 6.86
C ASP A 240 -34.49 -0.52 6.77
N LYS A 241 -35.64 -0.90 7.34
CA LYS A 241 -36.84 -0.03 7.42
C LYS A 241 -36.57 1.26 8.19
N ASN A 242 -35.74 1.21 9.23
CA ASN A 242 -35.39 2.40 10.01
C ASN A 242 -34.51 3.34 9.19
N ALA A 243 -33.53 2.80 8.45
CA ALA A 243 -32.70 3.58 7.53
C ALA A 243 -33.56 4.31 6.48
N ARG A 244 -34.56 3.63 5.91
CA ARG A 244 -35.56 4.22 5.00
C ARG A 244 -36.33 5.38 5.63
N GLU A 245 -36.92 5.15 6.81
CA GLU A 245 -37.70 6.16 7.50
C GLU A 245 -36.87 7.39 7.83
N VAL A 246 -35.63 7.17 8.27
CA VAL A 246 -34.69 8.24 8.60
C VAL A 246 -34.31 9.06 7.37
N VAL A 247 -33.96 8.43 6.25
CA VAL A 247 -33.65 9.16 5.01
C VAL A 247 -34.87 9.93 4.50
N PHE A 248 -36.06 9.34 4.59
CA PHE A 248 -37.28 10.04 4.22
C PHE A 248 -37.47 11.31 5.07
N THR A 249 -37.40 11.17 6.39
CA THR A 249 -37.67 12.25 7.36
C THR A 249 -36.58 13.33 7.36
N LYS A 250 -35.31 12.94 7.21
CA LYS A 250 -34.17 13.87 7.32
C LYS A 250 -33.73 14.48 6.00
N VAL A 251 -34.00 13.82 4.87
CA VAL A 251 -33.51 14.24 3.55
C VAL A 251 -34.67 14.58 2.63
N ILE A 252 -35.57 13.62 2.38
CA ILE A 252 -36.62 13.75 1.36
C ILE A 252 -37.69 14.75 1.78
N GLU A 253 -38.19 14.67 3.01
CA GLU A 253 -39.22 15.56 3.53
C GLU A 253 -38.75 17.02 3.55
N PRO A 254 -37.60 17.39 4.14
CA PRO A 254 -37.12 18.79 4.11
C PRO A 254 -36.86 19.32 2.70
N LEU A 255 -36.37 18.48 1.78
CA LEU A 255 -36.20 18.85 0.37
C LEU A 255 -37.55 19.09 -0.30
N SER A 256 -38.51 18.19 -0.06
CA SER A 256 -39.87 18.28 -0.60
C SER A 256 -40.59 19.51 -0.06
N GLU A 257 -40.50 19.81 1.23
CA GLU A 257 -41.07 21.01 1.85
C GLU A 257 -40.51 22.31 1.26
N ARG A 258 -39.21 22.34 0.91
CA ARG A 258 -38.59 23.49 0.22
C ARG A 258 -39.10 23.65 -1.21
N MET A 259 -39.38 22.55 -1.90
CA MET A 259 -39.86 22.56 -3.29
C MET A 259 -41.38 22.74 -3.41
N ILE A 260 -42.15 22.31 -2.41
CA ILE A 260 -43.62 22.34 -2.38
C ILE A 260 -44.10 23.62 -1.69
N LYS A 261 -44.77 24.50 -2.45
CA LYS A 261 -45.47 25.65 -1.86
C LYS A 261 -46.61 25.17 -0.97
N SER A 262 -47.03 26.00 -0.01
CA SER A 262 -48.12 25.66 0.94
C SER A 262 -49.43 25.24 0.26
N THR A 263 -49.64 25.67 -0.99
CA THR A 263 -50.67 25.16 -1.90
C THR A 263 -50.05 24.97 -3.28
N ASN A 264 -50.16 23.76 -3.83
CA ASN A 264 -49.82 23.48 -5.23
C ASN A 264 -51.11 23.17 -5.97
N THR A 265 -51.54 24.10 -6.82
CA THR A 265 -52.63 23.86 -7.78
C THR A 265 -52.06 23.17 -9.00
N PHE A 266 -52.46 21.92 -9.22
CA PHE A 266 -52.14 21.17 -10.43
C PHE A 266 -53.16 21.48 -11.52
N ASN A 267 -52.86 21.09 -12.76
CA ASN A 267 -53.78 21.23 -13.89
C ASN A 267 -55.14 20.58 -13.54
N TYR A 268 -56.24 21.17 -14.01
CA TYR A 268 -57.64 20.78 -13.72
C TYR A 268 -58.19 21.17 -12.34
N GLY A 269 -57.58 22.12 -11.63
CA GLY A 269 -58.16 22.69 -10.40
C GLY A 269 -58.06 21.77 -9.18
N ILE A 270 -57.27 20.71 -9.27
CA ILE A 270 -56.95 19.83 -8.15
C ILE A 270 -55.85 20.52 -7.33
N ALA A 271 -56.15 20.82 -6.07
CA ALA A 271 -55.19 21.31 -5.10
C ALA A 271 -54.89 20.18 -4.12
N PHE A 272 -53.60 19.87 -3.95
CA PHE A 272 -53.15 19.00 -2.87
C PHE A 272 -52.51 19.86 -1.79
N SER A 273 -52.79 19.53 -0.53
CA SER A 273 -52.03 20.06 0.60
C SER A 273 -50.61 19.52 0.57
N ARG A 274 -49.70 20.19 1.28
CA ARG A 274 -48.32 19.73 1.43
C ARG A 274 -48.27 18.35 2.07
N GLU A 275 -49.10 18.12 3.07
CA GLU A 275 -49.22 16.88 3.82
C GLU A 275 -49.67 15.73 2.91
N GLU A 276 -50.66 15.98 2.04
CA GLU A 276 -51.13 14.99 1.06
C GLU A 276 -50.02 14.62 0.05
N ILE A 277 -49.23 15.59 -0.41
CA ILE A 277 -48.09 15.31 -1.30
C ILE A 277 -47.02 14.50 -0.57
N LEU A 278 -46.72 14.82 0.69
CA LEU A 278 -45.73 14.11 1.50
C LEU A 278 -46.17 12.67 1.81
N GLU A 279 -47.45 12.42 2.11
CA GLU A 279 -47.98 11.06 2.30
C GLU A 279 -47.85 10.21 1.02
N VAL A 280 -48.15 10.78 -0.14
CA VAL A 280 -48.00 10.08 -1.42
C VAL A 280 -46.52 9.77 -1.69
N LEU A 281 -45.62 10.72 -1.43
CA LEU A 281 -44.17 10.50 -1.56
C LEU A 281 -43.69 9.39 -0.59
N LYS A 282 -44.18 9.39 0.65
CA LYS A 282 -43.85 8.37 1.66
C LYS A 282 -44.33 6.99 1.24
N GLY A 283 -45.57 6.89 0.74
CA GLY A 283 -46.16 5.65 0.25
C GLY A 283 -45.47 5.11 -1.01
N LYS A 284 -44.88 5.98 -1.84
CA LYS A 284 -44.08 5.56 -3.01
C LYS A 284 -42.65 5.18 -2.66
N ALA A 285 -42.09 5.75 -1.61
CA ALA A 285 -40.73 5.44 -1.14
C ALA A 285 -40.66 4.16 -0.27
N SER A 286 -41.78 3.54 0.11
CA SER A 286 -41.78 2.53 1.17
C SER A 286 -41.34 1.14 0.74
N ASP A 287 -41.53 0.67 -0.50
CA ASP A 287 -41.27 -0.75 -0.84
C ASP A 287 -40.64 -1.02 -2.23
N GLU A 288 -40.68 -0.08 -3.18
CA GLU A 288 -40.20 -0.28 -4.58
C GLU A 288 -38.98 0.57 -4.98
N TRP A 289 -38.43 1.37 -4.07
CA TRP A 289 -37.24 2.21 -4.31
C TRP A 289 -35.93 1.39 -4.28
#